data_AF-A0A356QGU3-F1
#
_entry.id   AF-A0A356QGU3-F1
#
_cell.length_a   1.000
_cell.length_b   1.000
_cell.length_c   1.000
_cell.angle_alpha   90.00
_cell.angle_beta   90.00
_cell.angle_gamma   90.00
#
_symmetry.space_group_name_H-M   'P 1'
#
loop_
_entity.id
_entity.type
_entity.pdbx_description
1 polymer ?
#
loop_
_entity_poly.entity_id
_entity_poly.type
_entity_poly.pdbx_seq_one_letter_code
_entity_poly.pdbx_strand_id
1 'polypeptide(L)'
;MSNTPSQRVPSGEKFRNEHGMTVIKDGMKQRKAQADAPSLERKPKWLRAQIPGGERFEAVKKNVATHRLSTVCAESHCPNMGECWSNGTATIMLMGSVCTRACRFCAVDTGNPKG
;
A
#
# COMPACT_ATOMS: atom_id res chain seq x y z
N MET A 1 0.55 4.00 11.68
CA MET A 1 1.61 4.61 10.84
C MET A 1 2.82 4.85 11.72
N SER A 2 3.72 3.87 11.78
CA SER A 2 4.91 3.92 12.64
C SER A 2 5.89 4.99 12.12
N ASN A 3 6.16 6.00 12.94
CA ASN A 3 7.10 7.11 12.68
C ASN A 3 8.59 6.70 12.81
N THR A 4 8.91 5.43 12.53
CA THR A 4 10.31 4.97 12.42
C THR A 4 10.78 5.27 11.00
N PRO A 5 12.01 5.76 10.77
CA PRO A 5 12.54 5.91 9.42
C PRO A 5 12.72 4.51 8.83
N SER A 6 11.65 4.01 8.21
CA SER A 6 11.63 2.74 7.51
C SER A 6 12.68 2.84 6.42
N GLN A 7 13.69 1.98 6.46
CA GLN A 7 14.40 1.60 5.24
C GLN A 7 13.33 1.37 4.17
N ARG A 8 13.45 2.05 3.03
CA ARG A 8 12.49 1.88 1.93
C ARG A 8 12.69 0.46 1.40
N VAL A 9 11.86 -0.47 1.85
CA VAL A 9 11.82 -1.83 1.32
C VAL A 9 11.32 -1.76 -0.13
N PRO A 10 12.10 -2.22 -1.12
CA PRO A 10 11.66 -2.22 -2.50
C PRO A 10 10.42 -3.09 -2.72
N SER A 11 9.58 -2.67 -3.66
CA SER A 11 8.39 -3.41 -4.09
C SER A 11 8.77 -4.83 -4.51
N GLY A 12 8.09 -5.83 -3.94
CA GLY A 12 8.31 -7.26 -4.20
C GLY A 12 9.46 -7.92 -3.45
N GLU A 13 10.15 -7.19 -2.56
CA GLU A 13 11.12 -7.76 -1.61
C GLU A 13 10.46 -8.24 -0.32
N LYS A 14 11.11 -9.20 0.35
CA LYS A 14 10.65 -9.72 1.64
C LYS A 14 11.16 -8.84 2.77
N PHE A 15 10.30 -8.52 3.74
CA PHE A 15 10.67 -7.86 4.98
C PHE A 15 9.83 -8.34 6.16
N ARG A 16 10.24 -7.95 7.38
CA ARG A 16 9.48 -8.20 8.60
C ARG A 16 8.73 -6.94 8.98
N ASN A 17 7.40 -7.00 9.04
CA ASN A 17 6.57 -5.84 9.35
C ASN A 17 6.47 -5.57 10.87
N GLU A 18 5.76 -4.49 11.24
CA GLU A 18 5.56 -4.07 12.63
C GLU A 18 4.81 -5.09 13.50
N HIS A 19 4.08 -6.02 12.88
CA HIS A 19 3.40 -7.13 13.55
C HIS A 19 4.26 -8.40 13.63
N GLY A 20 5.54 -8.33 13.23
CA GLY A 20 6.46 -9.45 13.29
C GLY A 20 6.29 -10.50 12.18
N MET A 21 5.38 -10.27 11.22
CA MET A 21 5.13 -11.17 10.09
C MET A 21 6.18 -10.99 9.00
N THR A 22 6.60 -12.08 8.36
CA THR A 22 7.41 -12.03 7.13
C THR A 22 6.48 -11.90 5.93
N VAL A 23 6.58 -10.78 5.21
CA VAL A 23 5.70 -10.43 4.09
C VAL A 23 6.51 -9.99 2.87
N ILE A 24 5.87 -10.02 1.71
CA ILE A 24 6.36 -9.46 0.45
C ILE A 24 5.74 -8.08 0.29
N LYS A 25 6.58 -7.06 0.11
CA LYS A 25 6.12 -5.68 -0.13
C LYS A 25 5.33 -5.60 -1.43
N ASP A 26 4.20 -4.93 -1.42
CA ASP A 26 3.38 -4.62 -2.61
C ASP A 26 2.89 -5.84 -3.40
N GLY A 27 2.58 -6.93 -2.69
CA GLY A 27 1.83 -8.08 -3.23
C GLY A 27 2.67 -9.16 -3.90
N MET A 28 3.45 -8.81 -4.93
CA MET A 28 4.09 -9.82 -5.80
C MET A 28 5.60 -9.90 -5.60
N LYS A 29 6.11 -11.10 -5.29
CA LYS A 29 7.55 -11.33 -5.16
C LYS A 29 8.23 -11.06 -6.50
N GLN A 30 9.27 -10.23 -6.52
CA GLN A 30 10.11 -10.10 -7.71
C GLN A 30 10.75 -11.46 -8.03
N ARG A 31 10.42 -12.01 -9.20
CA ARG A 31 11.19 -13.13 -9.76
C ARG A 31 12.47 -12.54 -10.35
N LYS A 32 13.60 -13.25 -10.26
CA LYS A 32 14.81 -12.89 -11.01
C LYS A 32 14.39 -12.68 -12.48
N ALA A 33 14.82 -11.55 -13.05
CA ALA A 33 14.38 -11.06 -14.35
C ALA A 33 14.28 -12.19 -15.39
N GLN A 34 13.07 -12.46 -15.85
CA GLN A 34 12.86 -13.19 -17.09
C GLN A 34 13.22 -12.22 -18.21
N ALA A 35 14.08 -12.66 -19.14
CA ALA A 35 14.62 -11.84 -20.23
C ALA A 35 13.54 -11.16 -21.10
N ASP A 36 12.29 -11.65 -21.03
CA ASP A 36 11.15 -11.22 -21.85
C ASP A 36 10.06 -10.46 -21.07
N ALA A 37 10.36 -9.91 -19.89
CA ALA A 37 9.38 -9.09 -19.18
C ALA A 37 9.05 -7.81 -19.98
N PRO A 38 7.77 -7.50 -20.25
CA PRO A 38 7.41 -6.29 -20.98
C PRO A 38 7.95 -5.07 -20.24
N SER A 39 8.58 -4.15 -20.98
CA SER A 39 9.07 -2.91 -20.42
C SER A 39 7.89 -2.11 -19.84
N LEU A 40 8.05 -1.61 -18.61
CA LEU A 40 7.05 -0.74 -18.01
C LEU A 40 7.05 0.59 -18.76
N GLU A 41 6.12 0.73 -19.71
CA GLU A 41 5.91 1.98 -20.41
C GLU A 41 5.47 3.08 -19.45
N ARG A 42 5.87 4.32 -19.76
CA ARG A 42 5.49 5.47 -18.96
C ARG A 42 3.97 5.64 -19.05
N LYS A 43 3.32 5.82 -17.89
CA LYS A 43 1.89 6.14 -17.82
C LYS A 43 1.56 7.37 -18.70
N PRO A 44 0.40 7.37 -19.40
CA PRO A 44 -0.03 8.51 -20.21
C PRO A 44 -0.11 9.81 -19.42
N LYS A 45 0.08 10.96 -20.10
CA LYS A 45 0.13 12.27 -19.45
C LYS A 45 -1.14 12.62 -18.65
N TRP A 46 -2.31 12.15 -19.06
CA TRP A 46 -3.60 12.39 -18.41
C TRP A 46 -3.82 11.55 -17.14
N LEU A 47 -3.07 10.44 -16.96
CA LEU A 47 -3.20 9.56 -15.80
C LEU A 47 -2.24 9.98 -14.69
N ARG A 48 -2.59 11.05 -13.98
CA ARG A 48 -1.82 11.58 -12.85
C ARG A 48 -2.69 11.74 -11.61
N ALA A 49 -2.18 11.30 -10.47
CA ALA A 49 -2.82 11.55 -9.19
C ALA A 49 -2.65 13.01 -8.78
N GLN A 50 -3.66 13.55 -8.10
CA GLN A 50 -3.59 14.88 -7.49
C GLN A 50 -2.80 14.83 -6.18
N ILE A 51 -2.16 15.94 -5.83
CA ILE A 51 -1.44 16.04 -4.55
C ILE A 51 -2.49 16.12 -3.43
N PRO A 52 -2.47 15.22 -2.43
CA PRO A 52 -3.41 15.25 -1.32
C PRO A 52 -3.21 16.49 -0.45
N GLY A 53 -4.30 17.02 0.13
CA GLY A 53 -4.23 18.15 1.04
C GLY A 53 -5.58 18.56 1.65
N GLY A 54 -5.50 19.51 2.59
CA GLY A 54 -6.65 20.08 3.29
C GLY A 54 -6.92 19.48 4.67
N GLU A 55 -7.71 20.19 5.47
CA GLU A 55 -7.99 19.85 6.88
C GLU A 55 -8.68 18.48 7.03
N ARG A 56 -9.66 18.17 6.17
CA ARG A 56 -10.38 16.88 6.19
C ARG A 56 -9.46 15.70 5.86
N PHE A 57 -8.55 15.87 4.91
CA PHE A 57 -7.55 14.85 4.59
C PHE A 57 -6.70 14.52 5.81
N GLU A 58 -6.18 15.56 6.49
CA GLU A 58 -5.38 15.37 7.70
C GLU A 58 -6.20 14.81 8.86
N ALA A 59 -7.48 15.15 8.98
CA ALA A 59 -8.38 14.56 9.97
C ALA A 59 -8.58 13.06 9.76
N VAL A 60 -8.87 12.62 8.52
CA VAL A 60 -8.99 11.19 8.18
C VAL A 60 -7.67 10.47 8.43
N LYS A 61 -6.56 11.04 7.96
CA LYS A 61 -5.20 10.50 8.17
C LYS A 61 -4.88 10.34 9.65
N LYS A 62 -5.20 11.35 10.47
CA LYS A 62 -5.03 11.32 11.93
C LYS A 62 -5.87 10.21 12.56
N ASN A 63 -7.14 10.05 12.16
CA ASN A 63 -8.01 9.01 12.69
C ASN A 63 -7.48 7.61 12.35
N VAL A 64 -7.11 7.38 11.09
CA VAL A 64 -6.52 6.11 10.64
C VAL A 64 -5.25 5.78 11.44
N ALA A 65 -4.35 6.76 11.62
CA ALA A 65 -3.13 6.56 12.37
C ALA A 65 -3.36 6.33 13.87
N THR A 66 -4.21 7.15 14.49
CA THR A 66 -4.52 7.12 15.93
C THR A 66 -5.15 5.78 16.32
N HIS A 67 -6.07 5.29 15.51
CA HIS A 67 -6.79 4.04 15.75
C HIS A 67 -6.09 2.81 15.15
N ARG A 68 -4.89 2.98 14.57
CA ARG A 68 -4.11 1.90 13.96
C ARG A 68 -4.92 1.09 12.94
N LEU A 69 -5.69 1.78 12.11
CA LEU A 69 -6.53 1.16 11.09
C LEU A 69 -5.74 0.91 9.80
N SER A 70 -6.01 -0.23 9.16
CA SER A 70 -5.58 -0.50 7.79
C SER A 70 -6.64 0.01 6.81
N THR A 71 -6.22 0.58 5.69
CA THR A 71 -7.15 1.08 4.65
C THR A 71 -6.69 0.63 3.28
N VAL A 72 -7.63 0.21 2.43
CA VAL A 72 -7.27 -0.14 1.04
C VAL A 72 -6.74 1.09 0.30
N CYS A 73 -7.13 2.30 0.70
CA CYS A 73 -6.61 3.56 0.16
C CYS A 73 -5.08 3.62 0.24
N ALA A 74 -4.51 3.30 1.40
CA ALA A 74 -3.08 3.32 1.65
C ALA A 74 -2.39 2.03 1.18
N GLU A 75 -2.90 0.87 1.60
CA GLU A 75 -2.22 -0.42 1.36
C GLU A 75 -2.17 -0.82 -0.11
N SER A 76 -3.07 -0.30 -0.96
CA SER A 76 -3.09 -0.62 -2.40
C SER A 76 -2.49 0.46 -3.31
N HIS A 77 -1.92 1.52 -2.72
CA HIS A 77 -1.42 2.70 -3.45
C HIS A 77 -2.49 3.36 -4.33
N CYS A 78 -3.71 3.54 -3.78
CA CYS A 78 -4.82 4.10 -4.54
C CYS A 78 -4.53 5.56 -4.97
N PRO A 79 -4.62 5.90 -6.27
CA PRO A 79 -4.32 7.25 -6.75
C PRO A 79 -5.35 8.29 -6.30
N ASN A 80 -6.52 7.87 -5.83
CA ASN A 80 -7.63 8.73 -5.42
C ASN A 80 -7.67 8.96 -3.90
N MET A 81 -6.68 8.48 -3.13
CA MET A 81 -6.66 8.62 -1.67
C MET A 81 -6.80 10.09 -1.23
N GLY A 82 -6.16 11.03 -1.95
CA GLY A 82 -6.29 12.46 -1.68
C GLY A 82 -7.74 12.95 -1.79
N GLU A 83 -8.39 12.68 -2.91
CA GLU A 83 -9.79 13.06 -3.16
C GLU A 83 -10.74 12.43 -2.14
N CYS A 84 -10.65 11.11 -1.94
CA CYS A 84 -11.55 10.40 -1.02
C CYS A 84 -11.42 10.91 0.42
N TRP A 85 -10.19 11.08 0.92
CA TRP A 85 -9.96 11.51 2.29
C TRP A 85 -10.28 13.00 2.50
N SER A 86 -10.05 13.86 1.50
CA SER A 86 -10.51 15.26 1.55
C SER A 86 -12.05 15.36 1.61
N ASN A 87 -12.76 14.36 1.08
CA ASN A 87 -14.21 14.20 1.23
C ASN A 87 -14.63 13.48 2.53
N GLY A 88 -13.70 13.22 3.45
CA GLY A 88 -13.99 12.54 4.72
C GLY A 88 -14.28 11.04 4.59
N THR A 89 -13.92 10.42 3.45
CA THR A 89 -14.24 9.03 3.14
C THR A 89 -12.98 8.16 3.13
N ALA A 90 -13.04 7.02 3.79
CA ALA A 90 -12.01 5.98 3.73
C ALA A 90 -12.66 4.59 3.68
N THR A 91 -11.98 3.64 3.03
CA THR A 91 -12.39 2.23 3.02
C THR A 91 -11.45 1.42 3.89
N ILE A 92 -11.97 0.94 5.03
CA ILE A 92 -11.21 0.22 6.05
C ILE A 92 -11.05 -1.24 5.66
N MET A 93 -9.87 -1.79 5.93
CA MET A 93 -9.59 -3.22 5.84
C MET A 93 -9.72 -3.84 7.23
N LEU A 94 -10.64 -4.80 7.40
CA LEU A 94 -10.95 -5.37 8.71
C LEU A 94 -9.88 -6.34 9.22
N MET A 95 -9.24 -7.10 8.33
CA MET A 95 -8.28 -8.17 8.70
C MET A 95 -6.81 -7.72 8.65
N GLY A 96 -6.57 -6.41 8.76
CA GLY A 96 -5.23 -5.82 8.74
C GLY A 96 -4.71 -5.55 7.32
N SER A 97 -3.40 -5.29 7.24
CA SER A 97 -2.70 -4.83 6.03
C SER A 97 -2.06 -5.95 5.20
N VAL A 98 -2.19 -7.22 5.60
CA VAL A 98 -1.54 -8.35 4.94
C VAL A 98 -2.58 -9.29 4.34
N CYS A 99 -2.42 -9.62 3.07
CA CYS A 99 -3.24 -10.62 2.38
C CYS A 99 -2.47 -11.94 2.25
N THR A 100 -3.15 -13.07 2.43
CA THR A 100 -2.56 -14.40 2.18
C THR A 100 -2.58 -14.80 0.71
N ARG A 101 -3.37 -14.09 -0.12
CA ARG A 101 -3.48 -14.33 -1.57
C ARG A 101 -2.51 -13.42 -2.33
N ALA A 102 -1.88 -13.97 -3.36
CA ALA A 102 -0.95 -13.26 -4.26
C ALA A 102 -1.64 -12.88 -5.58
N CYS A 103 -2.65 -12.00 -5.54
CA CYS A 103 -3.31 -11.51 -6.74
C CYS A 103 -2.32 -10.67 -7.58
N ARG A 104 -2.16 -10.99 -8.86
CA ARG A 104 -1.12 -10.38 -9.73
C ARG A 104 -1.22 -8.86 -9.91
N PHE A 105 -2.37 -8.27 -9.58
CA PHE A 105 -2.65 -6.84 -9.72
C PHE A 105 -2.66 -6.08 -8.37
N CYS A 106 -2.67 -6.80 -7.25
CA CYS A 106 -2.90 -6.20 -5.94
C CYS A 106 -1.56 -5.77 -5.33
N ALA A 107 -1.51 -4.53 -4.84
CA ALA A 107 -0.35 -3.97 -4.16
C ALA A 107 -0.40 -4.11 -2.63
N VAL A 108 -1.36 -4.86 -2.07
CA VAL A 108 -1.37 -5.14 -0.62
C VAL A 108 -0.25 -6.13 -0.30
N ASP A 109 0.51 -5.87 0.77
CA ASP A 109 1.58 -6.77 1.20
C ASP A 109 1.07 -8.21 1.35
N THR A 110 1.83 -9.16 0.80
CA THR A 110 1.43 -10.57 0.78
C THR A 110 2.25 -11.40 1.76
N GLY A 111 1.58 -12.16 2.62
CA GLY A 111 2.26 -13.00 3.60
C GLY A 111 1.32 -13.96 4.31
N ASN A 112 1.92 -15.00 4.90
CA ASN A 112 1.21 -15.97 5.72
C ASN A 112 1.52 -15.68 7.20
N PRO A 113 0.54 -15.30 8.03
CA PRO A 113 0.74 -15.07 9.46
C PRO A 113 1.26 -16.30 10.21
N LYS A 114 1.10 -17.51 9.65
CA LYS A 114 1.50 -18.78 10.26
C LYS A 114 2.84 -19.33 9.76
N GLY A 115 3.53 -18.63 8.84
CA GLY A 115 4.71 -19.14 8.14
C GLY A 115 4.33 -19.91 6.89
#